data_AF-A0A2U9IJK9-F1
#
_entry.id   AF-A0A2U9IJK9-F1
#
_cell.length_a   1.000
_cell.length_b   1.000
_cell.length_c   1.000
_cell.angle_alpha   90.00
_cell.angle_beta   90.00
_cell.angle_gamma   90.00
#
_symmetry.space_group_name_H-M   'P 1'
#
loop_
_entity.id
_entity.type
_entity.pdbx_description
1 polymer ?
#
loop_
_entity_poly.entity_id
_entity_poly.type
_entity_poly.pdbx_seq_one_letter_code
_entity_poly.pdbx_strand_id
1 'polypeptide(L)'
;MGRTQPSYTRAVDEELEKVERIVSRLNSPILSSLFKEVKNKIRYTQSASYDEFVDPYNLVYFTMIWALAEECEKWKNMYLTHIQSKGE
;
A
#
# COMPACT_ATOMS: atom_id res chain seq x y z
N MET A 1 -3.22 21.14 -6.47
CA MET A 1 -1.95 20.73 -5.86
C MET A 1 -2.18 20.65 -4.36
N GLY A 2 -2.18 19.44 -3.82
CA GLY A 2 -2.59 19.16 -2.44
C GLY A 2 -1.66 19.81 -1.43
N ARG A 3 -2.25 20.53 -0.48
CA ARG A 3 -1.57 21.02 0.72
C ARG A 3 -0.96 19.79 1.39
N THR A 4 0.36 19.68 1.43
CA THR A 4 1.05 18.63 2.20
C THR A 4 2.06 19.36 3.07
N GLN A 5 2.11 19.03 4.36
CA GLN A 5 3.11 19.61 5.26
C GLN A 5 4.47 18.98 4.91
N PRO A 6 5.48 19.75 4.49
CA PRO A 6 6.75 19.18 4.02
C PRO A 6 7.46 18.28 5.05
N SER A 7 7.31 18.58 6.34
CA SER A 7 7.82 17.77 7.44
C SER A 7 7.10 16.41 7.54
N TYR A 8 5.78 16.39 7.34
CA TYR A 8 4.98 15.18 7.39
C TYR A 8 5.28 14.25 6.21
N THR A 9 5.34 14.80 4.99
CA THR A 9 5.69 14.03 3.79
C THR A 9 7.05 13.36 3.94
N ARG A 10 8.04 14.10 4.44
CA ARG A 10 9.37 13.56 4.71
C ARG A 10 9.35 12.44 5.74
N ALA A 11 8.60 12.58 6.82
CA ALA A 11 8.49 11.54 7.85
C ALA A 11 7.87 10.26 7.28
N VAL A 12 6.86 10.37 6.41
CA VAL A 12 6.28 9.20 5.71
C VAL A 12 7.31 8.57 4.77
N ASP A 13 8.08 9.36 4.04
CA ASP A 13 9.13 8.85 3.16
C ASP A 13 10.22 8.09 3.95
N GLU A 14 10.60 8.60 5.13
CA GLU A 14 11.55 7.92 6.05
C GLU A 14 10.98 6.58 6.57
N GLU A 15 9.69 6.51 6.89
CA GLU A 15 9.03 5.24 7.26
C GLU A 15 8.99 4.26 6.08
N LEU A 16 8.70 4.73 4.86
CA LEU A 16 8.76 3.89 3.66
C LEU A 16 10.16 3.32 3.43
N GLU A 17 11.23 4.10 3.59
CA GLU A 17 12.61 3.62 3.44
C GLU A 17 12.97 2.55 4.49
N LYS A 18 12.44 2.64 5.71
CA LYS A 18 12.63 1.59 6.73
C LYS A 18 11.95 0.30 6.30
N VAL A 19 10.69 0.37 5.86
CA VAL A 19 9.94 -0.80 5.38
C VAL A 19 10.61 -1.40 4.14
N GLU A 20 11.09 -0.58 3.21
CA GLU A 20 11.81 -1.03 2.01
C GLU A 20 13.05 -1.85 2.36
N ARG A 21 13.83 -1.39 3.34
CA ARG A 21 15.01 -2.11 3.83
C ARG A 21 14.65 -3.45 4.48
N ILE A 22 13.48 -3.54 5.13
CA ILE A 22 13.00 -4.81 5.69
C ILE A 22 12.56 -5.74 4.56
N VAL A 23 11.74 -5.25 3.62
CA VAL A 23 11.24 -6.03 2.48
C VAL A 23 12.39 -6.58 1.64
N SER A 24 13.43 -5.78 1.38
CA SER A 24 14.61 -6.23 0.62
C SER A 24 15.38 -7.34 1.35
N ARG A 25 15.53 -7.25 2.67
CA ARG A 25 16.19 -8.30 3.48
C ARG A 25 15.39 -9.60 3.55
N LEU A 26 14.07 -9.52 3.46
CA LEU A 26 13.20 -10.70 3.46
C LEU A 26 13.23 -11.47 2.13
N ASN A 27 13.77 -10.87 1.05
CA ASN A 27 13.92 -11.51 -0.27
C ASN A 27 12.63 -12.18 -0.79
N SER A 28 11.46 -11.61 -0.48
CA SER A 28 10.18 -12.14 -0.93
C SER A 28 9.68 -11.37 -2.16
N PRO A 29 9.58 -12.01 -3.34
CA PRO A 29 9.07 -11.35 -4.55
C PRO A 29 7.64 -10.82 -4.37
N ILE A 30 6.82 -11.54 -3.60
CA ILE A 30 5.43 -11.15 -3.31
C ILE A 30 5.41 -9.87 -2.48
N LEU A 31 6.22 -9.78 -1.43
CA LEU A 31 6.30 -8.58 -0.60
C LEU A 31 6.89 -7.40 -1.38
N SER A 32 7.89 -7.62 -2.22
CA SER A 32 8.45 -6.58 -3.09
C SER A 32 7.41 -6.04 -4.06
N SER A 33 6.58 -6.93 -4.64
CA SER A 33 5.47 -6.53 -5.53
C SER A 33 4.41 -5.73 -4.77
N LEU A 34 3.97 -6.22 -3.60
CA LEU A 34 3.00 -5.52 -2.75
C LEU A 34 3.52 -4.14 -2.34
N PHE A 35 4.79 -4.06 -1.95
CA PHE A 35 5.37 -2.80 -1.48
C PHE A 35 5.51 -1.76 -2.60
N LYS A 36 5.70 -2.20 -3.86
CA LYS A 36 5.62 -1.30 -5.02
C LYS A 36 4.23 -0.66 -5.13
N GLU A 37 3.16 -1.42 -4.93
CA GLU A 37 1.79 -0.89 -4.91
C GLU A 37 1.55 0.08 -3.76
N VAL A 38 2.13 -0.19 -2.58
CA VAL A 38 2.08 0.72 -1.44
C VAL A 38 2.70 2.08 -1.77
N LYS A 39 3.88 2.10 -2.41
CA LYS A 39 4.52 3.34 -2.86
C LYS A 39 3.66 4.13 -3.84
N ASN A 40 2.94 3.45 -4.73
CA ASN A 40 2.02 4.10 -5.68
C ASN A 40 0.81 4.72 -4.97
N LYS A 41 0.38 4.15 -3.84
CA LYS A 41 -0.83 4.54 -3.11
C LYS A 41 -0.59 5.58 -2.01
N ILE A 42 0.63 5.66 -1.47
CA ILE A 42 0.91 6.46 -0.26
C ILE A 42 0.51 7.94 -0.41
N ARG A 43 0.72 8.53 -1.59
CA ARG A 43 0.37 9.94 -1.84
C ARG A 43 -1.13 10.17 -1.82
N TYR A 44 -1.93 9.19 -2.26
CA TYR A 44 -3.38 9.24 -2.16
C TYR A 44 -3.83 9.14 -0.70
N THR A 45 -3.25 8.20 0.06
CA THR A 45 -3.55 8.06 1.49
C THR A 45 -3.16 9.31 2.28
N GLN A 46 -1.99 9.89 2.03
CA GLN A 46 -1.54 11.16 2.63
C GLN A 46 -2.51 12.31 2.33
N SER A 47 -3.01 12.38 1.09
CA SER A 47 -3.95 13.43 0.69
C SER A 47 -5.31 13.23 1.36
N ALA A 48 -5.76 11.98 1.50
CA ALA A 48 -7.02 11.64 2.15
C ALA A 48 -6.98 11.84 3.67
N SER A 49 -5.81 11.71 4.30
CA SER A 49 -5.62 11.91 5.74
C SER A 49 -5.21 13.34 6.11
N TYR A 50 -5.28 14.30 5.19
CA TYR A 50 -4.67 15.62 5.40
C TYR A 50 -5.25 16.40 6.59
N ASP A 51 -6.57 16.36 6.77
CA ASP A 51 -7.26 17.02 7.88
C ASP A 51 -7.30 16.16 9.15
N GLU A 52 -6.78 14.93 9.07
CA GLU A 52 -6.78 13.95 10.16
C GLU A 52 -5.42 13.91 10.84
N PHE A 53 -5.40 13.78 12.17
CA PHE A 53 -4.15 13.57 12.90
C PHE A 53 -3.73 12.10 12.81
N VAL A 54 -3.12 11.72 11.70
CA VAL A 54 -2.58 10.37 11.47
C VAL A 54 -1.07 10.43 11.53
N ASP A 55 -0.43 9.64 12.38
CA ASP A 55 1.03 9.56 12.41
C ASP A 55 1.57 8.86 11.14
N PRO A 56 2.80 9.21 10.69
CA PRO A 56 3.40 8.65 9.48
C PRO A 56 3.49 7.12 9.46
N TYR A 57 3.76 6.50 10.61
CA TYR A 57 3.85 5.05 10.77
C TYR A 57 2.50 4.40 10.45
N ASN A 58 1.43 4.86 11.11
CA ASN A 58 0.08 4.34 10.90
C ASN A 58 -0.42 4.57 9.47
N LEU A 59 -0.04 5.69 8.85
CA LEU A 59 -0.37 5.94 7.46
C LEU A 59 0.24 4.87 6.54
N VAL A 60 1.53 4.55 6.70
CA VAL A 60 2.20 3.53 5.90
C VAL A 60 1.55 2.16 6.10
N TYR A 61 1.25 1.75 7.34
CA TYR A 61 0.58 0.46 7.57
C TYR A 61 -0.83 0.42 7.02
N PHE A 62 -1.59 1.50 7.16
CA PHE A 62 -2.91 1.57 6.55
C PHE A 62 -2.81 1.38 5.03
N THR A 63 -1.86 2.05 4.36
CA THR A 63 -1.64 1.87 2.93
C THR A 63 -1.20 0.44 2.58
N MET A 64 -0.39 -0.22 3.42
CA MET A 64 -0.03 -1.64 3.25
C MET A 64 -1.24 -2.57 3.35
N ILE A 65 -2.10 -2.37 4.34
CA ILE A 65 -3.32 -3.15 4.53
C ILE A 65 -4.27 -2.94 3.36
N TRP A 66 -4.43 -1.70 2.91
CA TRP A 66 -5.26 -1.38 1.76
C TRP A 66 -4.74 -2.04 0.47
N ALA A 67 -3.43 -1.94 0.19
CA ALA A 67 -2.83 -2.60 -0.97
C ALA A 67 -3.03 -4.13 -0.91
N LEU A 68 -2.87 -4.74 0.27
CA LEU A 68 -3.09 -6.17 0.46
C LEU A 68 -4.55 -6.56 0.21
N ALA A 69 -5.50 -5.77 0.72
CA ALA A 69 -6.92 -6.01 0.53
C ALA A 69 -7.31 -5.97 -0.96
N GLU A 70 -6.76 -5.04 -1.75
CA GLU A 70 -6.98 -5.00 -3.19
C GLU A 70 -6.43 -6.24 -3.91
N GLU A 71 -5.24 -6.71 -3.53
CA GLU A 71 -4.68 -7.95 -4.09
C GLU A 71 -5.57 -9.15 -3.74
N CYS A 72 -6.05 -9.27 -2.50
CA CYS A 72 -6.99 -10.33 -2.11
C CYS A 72 -8.28 -10.29 -2.94
N GLU A 73 -8.84 -9.11 -3.20
CA GLU A 73 -10.05 -8.98 -4.02
C GLU A 73 -9.80 -9.35 -5.49
N LYS A 74 -8.63 -9.00 -6.06
CA LYS A 74 -8.23 -9.44 -7.41
C LYS A 74 -8.16 -10.96 -7.50
N TRP A 75 -7.53 -11.61 -6.53
CA TRP A 75 -7.42 -13.07 -6.47
C TRP A 75 -8.79 -13.74 -6.37
N LYS A 76 -9.66 -13.23 -5.50
CA LYS A 76 -11.05 -13.70 -5.36
C LYS A 76 -11.81 -13.58 -6.69
N ASN A 77 -11.71 -12.46 -7.38
CA ASN A 77 -12.40 -12.24 -8.65
C ASN A 77 -11.85 -13.16 -9.75
N MET A 78 -10.54 -13.33 -9.86
CA MET A 78 -9.93 -14.28 -10.80
C MET A 78 -10.44 -15.71 -10.58
N TYR A 79 -10.52 -16.14 -9.31
CA TYR A 79 -11.00 -17.47 -8.96
C TYR A 79 -12.47 -17.67 -9.33
N LEU A 80 -13.32 -16.68 -9.04
CA LEU A 80 -14.75 -16.72 -9.38
C LEU A 80 -14.97 -16.75 -10.90
N THR A 81 -14.25 -15.94 -11.67
CA THR A 81 -14.30 -15.96 -13.14
C THR A 81 -13.87 -17.32 -13.69
N HIS A 82 -12.84 -17.95 -13.10
CA HIS A 82 -12.37 -19.25 -13.56
C HIS A 82 -13.33 -20.40 -13.25
N ILE A 83 -14.09 -20.31 -12.16
CA ILE A 83 -15.18 -21.26 -11.87
C ILE A 83 -16.31 -21.09 -12.89
N GLN A 84 -16.72 -19.84 -13.16
CA GLN A 84 -17.79 -19.56 -14.12
C GLN A 84 -17.44 -20.06 -15.53
N SER A 85 -16.18 -19.88 -15.97
CA SER A 85 -15.71 -20.34 -17.29
C SER A 85 -15.58 -21.86 -17.44
N LYS A 86 -15.67 -22.63 -16.36
CA LYS A 86 -15.64 -24.11 -16.39
C LYS A 86 -17.03 -24.74 -16.25
N GLY A 87 -18.05 -23.92 -15.98
CA GLY A 87 -19.44 -24.33 -15.89
C GLY A 87 -20.25 -24.16 -17.18
N GLU A 88 -19.65 -23.55 -18.22
CA GLU A 88 -20.15 -23.47 -19.60
C GLU A 88 -19.40 -24.49 -20.48
#